data_AF-A0A8B7NWJ1-F1
#
_entry.id   AF-A0A8B7NWJ1-F1
#
_cell.length_a   1.000
_cell.length_b   1.000
_cell.length_c   1.000
_cell.angle_alpha   90.00
_cell.angle_beta   90.00
_cell.angle_gamma   90.00
#
_symmetry.space_group_name_H-M   'P 1'
#
loop_
_entity.id
_entity.type
_entity.pdbx_description
1 polymer ?
#
loop_
_entity_poly.entity_id
_entity_poly.type
_entity_poly.pdbx_seq_one_letter_code
_entity_poly.pdbx_strand_id
1 'polypeptide(L)'
;MVDGSIGLDLSNFLADQLLRPATPVLAGRLNRDREVNNSSLLVRPTCAEAINAALGYEFRIPIINACKADPKANASLTALAGNPACKDYKFSTRHRKCEVLAAPFMKCVARELGFLKADGSIDNTLVISQYKALIFGNPACNAAQYDYAVKKCGKKIKNYAFLKKAACMANATEKNTDDLHQLVLMPSSDKQL
;
A
#
# COMPACT_ATOMS: atom_id res chain seq x y z
N MET A 1 0.58 -27.46 30.91
CA MET A 1 -0.21 -26.87 29.81
C MET A 1 0.31 -25.47 29.61
N VAL A 2 1.10 -25.23 28.55
CA VAL A 2 1.76 -23.94 28.33
C VAL A 2 0.92 -23.16 27.33
N ASP A 3 0.28 -22.11 27.80
CA ASP A 3 -0.46 -21.12 27.02
C ASP A 3 0.53 -20.34 26.13
N GLY A 4 0.81 -20.88 24.96
CA GLY A 4 1.67 -20.26 23.95
C GLY A 4 0.90 -19.24 23.12
N SER A 5 0.45 -18.15 23.76
CA SER A 5 -0.06 -16.98 23.06
C SER A 5 1.08 -16.28 22.32
N ILE A 6 1.50 -16.86 21.18
CA ILE A 6 2.26 -16.13 20.15
C ILE A 6 1.24 -15.28 19.38
N GLY A 7 0.61 -14.36 20.10
CA GLY A 7 -0.07 -13.21 19.56
C GLY A 7 1.00 -12.24 19.05
N LEU A 8 1.80 -12.67 18.07
CA LEU A 8 2.55 -11.74 17.25
C LEU A 8 1.51 -10.80 16.68
N ASP A 9 1.61 -9.55 17.10
CA ASP A 9 0.68 -8.47 16.80
C ASP A 9 0.74 -8.16 15.31
N LEU A 10 0.17 -9.06 14.51
CA LEU A 10 0.13 -9.00 13.05
C LEU A 10 -0.75 -7.82 12.61
N SER A 11 -1.61 -7.34 13.50
CA SER A 11 -2.36 -6.10 13.35
C SER A 11 -1.42 -4.90 13.41
N ASN A 12 -0.51 -4.84 14.39
CA ASN A 12 0.58 -3.88 14.41
C ASN A 12 1.62 -4.12 13.31
N PHE A 13 1.87 -5.35 12.85
CA PHE A 13 2.76 -5.60 11.72
C PHE A 13 2.14 -5.10 10.42
N LEU A 14 0.88 -5.43 10.12
CA LEU A 14 0.18 -4.93 8.94
C LEU A 14 -0.06 -3.42 9.03
N ALA A 15 -0.35 -2.88 10.20
CA ALA A 15 -0.36 -1.44 10.43
C ALA A 15 1.04 -0.83 10.22
N ASP A 16 2.12 -1.38 10.77
CA ASP A 16 3.49 -0.87 10.58
C ASP A 16 4.00 -1.07 9.13
N GLN A 17 3.41 -2.01 8.38
CA GLN A 17 3.66 -2.24 6.95
C GLN A 17 2.83 -1.32 6.04
N LEU A 18 1.66 -0.85 6.48
CA LEU A 18 0.69 -0.07 5.68
C LEU A 18 0.52 1.38 6.15
N LEU A 19 0.97 1.73 7.37
CA LEU A 19 0.83 3.01 8.09
C LEU A 19 2.18 3.55 8.58
N ARG A 20 3.31 3.29 7.89
CA ARG A 20 4.48 4.16 8.02
C ARG A 20 4.46 5.26 6.94
N PRO A 21 3.79 6.40 7.14
CA PRO A 21 4.45 7.68 6.93
C PRO A 21 5.41 7.95 8.10
N ALA A 22 6.39 8.81 7.87
CA ALA A 22 7.36 9.24 8.87
C ALA A 22 6.69 9.63 10.21
N THR A 23 7.24 9.12 11.31
CA THR A 23 7.16 9.60 12.71
C THR A 23 6.01 10.53 13.14
N PRO A 24 5.24 10.18 14.19
CA PRO A 24 4.35 11.13 14.85
C PRO A 24 5.16 12.02 15.81
N VAL A 25 5.13 13.34 15.62
CA VAL A 25 5.51 14.27 16.71
C VAL A 25 4.28 14.47 17.60
N LEU A 26 4.48 14.09 18.86
CA LEU A 26 3.50 14.05 19.94
C LEU A 26 2.68 15.35 20.09
N ALA A 27 1.41 15.16 20.42
CA ALA A 27 0.61 16.11 21.17
C ALA A 27 1.26 16.37 22.54
N GLY A 28 1.64 17.63 22.80
CA GLY A 28 2.22 18.07 24.06
C GLY A 28 1.88 19.53 24.36
N ARG A 29 0.79 19.72 25.12
CA ARG A 29 0.47 20.81 26.06
C ARG A 29 0.64 22.28 25.61
N LEU A 30 -0.51 22.97 25.67
CA LEU A 30 -0.69 24.39 25.98
C LEU A 30 0.48 25.00 26.78
N ASN A 31 1.22 25.91 26.17
CA ASN A 31 1.62 27.16 26.82
C ASN A 31 2.08 28.20 25.79
N ARG A 32 1.74 29.44 26.16
CA ARG A 32 1.86 30.71 25.45
C ARG A 32 3.34 31.07 25.22
N ASP A 33 3.56 31.92 24.22
CA ASP A 33 4.74 32.76 23.98
C ASP A 33 5.96 32.12 23.29
N ARG A 34 5.89 31.96 21.96
CA ARG A 34 7.03 32.26 21.07
C ARG A 34 6.57 32.44 19.63
N GLU A 35 6.63 33.67 19.14
CA GLU A 35 6.76 33.98 17.72
C GLU A 35 7.95 33.22 17.16
N VAL A 36 7.69 32.15 16.41
CA VAL A 36 8.63 31.56 15.48
C VAL A 36 7.88 31.42 14.17
N ASN A 37 8.40 32.12 13.16
CA ASN A 37 8.02 32.03 11.76
C ASN A 37 8.00 30.57 11.30
N ASN A 38 6.89 29.88 11.52
CA ASN A 38 6.61 28.58 10.94
C ASN A 38 5.37 28.75 10.08
N SER A 39 5.62 29.20 8.84
CA SER A 39 4.83 28.73 7.70
C SER A 39 4.72 27.23 7.87
N SER A 40 3.57 26.78 8.38
CA SER A 40 3.23 25.38 8.48
C SER A 40 3.31 24.87 7.05
N LEU A 41 4.44 24.23 6.74
CA LEU A 41 4.67 23.51 5.51
C LEU A 41 3.66 22.37 5.55
N LEU A 42 2.45 22.62 5.04
CA LEU A 42 1.49 21.60 4.68
C LEU A 42 2.19 20.76 3.61
N VAL A 43 2.97 19.77 4.05
CA VAL A 43 3.58 18.78 3.17
C VAL A 43 2.42 18.07 2.50
N ARG A 44 2.10 18.49 1.27
CA ARG A 44 1.13 17.79 0.45
C ARG A 44 1.67 16.38 0.26
N PRO A 45 0.87 15.34 0.50
CA PRO A 45 1.34 13.99 0.27
C PRO A 45 1.80 13.87 -1.20
N THR A 46 2.78 13.03 -1.48
CA THR A 46 3.15 12.67 -2.85
C THR A 46 2.13 11.69 -3.42
N CYS A 47 2.13 11.48 -4.75
CA CYS A 47 1.27 10.45 -5.33
C CYS A 47 1.55 9.05 -4.75
N ALA A 48 2.81 8.75 -4.43
CA ALA A 48 3.19 7.49 -3.82
C ALA A 48 2.62 7.32 -2.41
N GLU A 49 2.66 8.37 -1.59
CA GLU A 49 2.04 8.40 -0.28
C GLU A 49 0.52 8.26 -0.38
N ALA A 50 -0.11 8.89 -1.38
CA ALA A 50 -1.55 8.73 -1.64
C ALA A 50 -1.93 7.29 -2.00
N ILE A 51 -1.14 6.63 -2.86
CA ILE A 51 -1.32 5.22 -3.21
C ILE A 51 -1.16 4.33 -1.96
N ASN A 52 -0.13 4.58 -1.14
CA ASN A 52 0.10 3.81 0.09
C ASN A 52 -1.01 4.02 1.12
N ALA A 53 -1.48 5.26 1.30
CA ALA A 53 -2.59 5.59 2.20
C ALA A 53 -3.90 4.92 1.78
N ALA A 54 -4.18 4.85 0.48
CA ALA A 54 -5.33 4.10 -0.05
C ALA A 54 -5.27 2.61 0.36
N LEU A 55 -4.08 2.00 0.41
CA LEU A 55 -3.92 0.63 0.90
C LEU A 55 -4.17 0.52 2.40
N GLY A 56 -3.61 1.43 3.20
CA GLY A 56 -3.85 1.43 4.64
C GLY A 56 -5.34 1.57 4.99
N TYR A 57 -6.09 2.36 4.21
CA TYR A 57 -7.52 2.58 4.43
C TYR A 57 -8.39 1.39 4.04
N GLU A 58 -8.05 0.67 2.97
CA GLU A 58 -8.78 -0.53 2.55
C GLU A 58 -8.50 -1.70 3.52
N PHE A 59 -7.30 -1.78 4.09
CA PHE A 59 -6.92 -2.84 5.03
C PHE A 59 -7.29 -2.51 6.48
N ARG A 60 -8.57 -2.20 6.72
CA ARG A 60 -9.02 -1.87 8.07
C ARG A 60 -8.90 -3.07 9.01
N ILE A 61 -8.61 -2.78 10.29
CA ILE A 61 -8.56 -3.76 11.38
C ILE A 61 -9.75 -4.74 11.38
N PRO A 62 -11.02 -4.32 11.13
CA PRO A 62 -12.14 -5.25 11.06
C PRO A 62 -12.01 -6.33 9.97
N ILE A 63 -11.52 -5.97 8.77
CA ILE A 63 -11.32 -6.92 7.67
C ILE A 63 -10.21 -7.91 8.02
N ILE A 64 -9.11 -7.40 8.59
CA ILE A 64 -8.00 -8.24 9.05
C ILE A 64 -8.49 -9.24 10.11
N ASN A 65 -9.27 -8.77 11.08
CA ASN A 65 -9.81 -9.61 12.15
C ASN A 65 -10.81 -10.65 11.62
N ALA A 66 -11.70 -10.27 10.71
CA ALA A 66 -12.60 -11.20 10.03
C ALA A 66 -11.81 -12.31 9.31
N CYS A 67 -10.74 -11.94 8.61
CA CYS A 67 -9.89 -12.91 7.93
C CYS A 67 -8.99 -13.74 8.85
N LYS A 68 -8.69 -13.27 10.06
CA LYS A 68 -8.06 -14.11 11.09
C LYS A 68 -9.04 -15.13 11.68
N ALA A 69 -10.33 -14.82 11.71
CA ALA A 69 -11.37 -15.75 12.15
C ALA A 69 -11.70 -16.82 11.09
N ASP A 70 -11.45 -16.55 9.80
CA ASP A 70 -11.59 -17.54 8.73
C ASP A 70 -10.54 -18.67 8.88
N PRO A 71 -10.94 -19.95 9.02
CA PRO A 71 -10.01 -21.05 9.29
C PRO A 71 -8.95 -21.25 8.21
N LYS A 72 -9.30 -21.02 6.93
CA LYS A 72 -8.36 -21.21 5.81
C LYS A 72 -7.35 -20.08 5.75
N ALA A 73 -7.82 -18.85 5.95
CA ALA A 73 -6.97 -17.68 6.02
C ALA A 73 -6.01 -17.76 7.24
N ASN A 74 -6.51 -18.14 8.42
CA ASN A 74 -5.68 -18.32 9.60
C ASN A 74 -4.61 -19.42 9.42
N ALA A 75 -4.99 -20.59 8.90
CA ALA A 75 -4.04 -21.66 8.62
C ALA A 75 -2.93 -21.20 7.66
N SER A 76 -3.26 -20.35 6.69
CA SER A 76 -2.29 -19.79 5.77
C SER A 76 -1.31 -18.82 6.42
N LEU A 77 -1.77 -18.03 7.41
CA LEU A 77 -0.90 -17.19 8.24
C LEU A 77 0.03 -18.03 9.12
N THR A 78 -0.48 -19.10 9.73
CA THR A 78 0.34 -20.04 10.50
C THR A 78 1.41 -20.69 9.63
N ALA A 79 1.05 -21.13 8.42
CA ALA A 79 1.99 -21.73 7.46
C ALA A 79 3.05 -20.72 7.00
N LEU A 80 2.68 -19.46 6.80
CA LEU A 80 3.60 -18.38 6.47
C LEU A 80 4.59 -18.12 7.62
N ALA A 81 4.09 -18.01 8.86
CA ALA A 81 4.91 -17.77 10.05
C ALA A 81 5.84 -18.96 10.37
N GLY A 82 5.41 -20.18 10.12
CA GLY A 82 6.20 -21.39 10.29
C GLY A 82 7.25 -21.62 9.20
N ASN A 83 7.30 -20.80 8.15
CA ASN A 83 8.26 -20.94 7.07
C ASN A 83 9.46 -20.00 7.25
N PRO A 84 10.68 -20.51 7.52
CA PRO A 84 11.86 -19.67 7.75
C PRO A 84 12.19 -18.74 6.57
N ALA A 85 11.91 -19.16 5.33
CA ALA A 85 12.13 -18.35 4.13
C ALA A 85 11.12 -17.20 3.98
N CYS A 86 10.05 -17.20 4.78
CA CYS A 86 9.00 -16.18 4.78
C CYS A 86 8.94 -15.38 6.08
N LYS A 87 9.91 -15.54 6.99
CA LYS A 87 9.92 -14.88 8.29
C LYS A 87 9.79 -13.35 8.20
N ASP A 88 10.44 -12.75 7.21
CA ASP A 88 10.41 -11.31 6.95
C ASP A 88 9.51 -10.95 5.75
N TYR A 89 8.62 -11.87 5.34
CA TYR A 89 7.75 -11.63 4.20
C TYR A 89 6.81 -10.46 4.48
N LYS A 90 6.84 -9.52 3.55
CA LYS A 90 5.96 -8.37 3.49
C LYS A 90 4.98 -8.65 2.37
N PHE A 91 3.69 -8.42 2.55
CA PHE A 91 2.70 -8.62 1.48
C PHE A 91 2.92 -7.72 0.24
N SER A 92 3.91 -6.83 0.32
CA SER A 92 4.44 -5.99 -0.75
C SER A 92 5.73 -6.52 -1.41
N THR A 93 6.42 -7.52 -0.85
CA THR A 93 7.69 -8.04 -1.41
C THR A 93 7.47 -9.14 -2.45
N ARG A 94 8.42 -9.27 -3.37
CA ARG A 94 8.37 -10.23 -4.49
C ARG A 94 8.98 -11.58 -4.08
N HIS A 95 8.33 -12.29 -3.16
CA HIS A 95 8.74 -13.65 -2.78
C HIS A 95 7.66 -14.66 -3.15
N ARG A 96 7.76 -15.24 -4.35
CA ARG A 96 6.69 -16.08 -4.96
C ARG A 96 6.23 -17.22 -4.05
N LYS A 97 7.14 -17.87 -3.32
CA LYS A 97 6.78 -18.96 -2.38
C LYS A 97 5.92 -18.44 -1.22
N CYS A 98 6.21 -17.25 -0.72
CA CYS A 98 5.45 -16.63 0.38
C CYS A 98 4.13 -16.05 -0.11
N GLU A 99 4.08 -15.49 -1.33
CA GLU A 99 2.84 -15.07 -1.97
C GLU A 99 1.84 -16.23 -2.11
N VAL A 100 2.32 -17.43 -2.44
CA VAL A 100 1.48 -18.64 -2.52
C VAL A 100 0.95 -19.04 -1.14
N LEU A 101 1.80 -19.01 -0.10
CA LEU A 101 1.38 -19.31 1.27
C LEU A 101 0.41 -18.26 1.81
N ALA A 102 0.61 -16.98 1.50
CA ALA A 102 -0.26 -15.88 1.89
C ALA A 102 -1.57 -15.81 1.10
N ALA A 103 -1.66 -16.51 -0.04
CA ALA A 103 -2.78 -16.39 -0.97
C ALA A 103 -4.17 -16.66 -0.33
N PRO A 104 -4.37 -17.65 0.55
CA PRO A 104 -5.68 -17.86 1.19
C PRO A 104 -6.09 -16.69 2.09
N PHE A 105 -5.17 -16.13 2.89
CA PHE A 105 -5.43 -14.93 3.67
C PHE A 105 -5.77 -13.74 2.77
N MET A 106 -4.97 -13.50 1.73
CA MET A 106 -5.22 -12.39 0.80
C MET A 106 -6.50 -12.58 -0.03
N LYS A 107 -6.91 -13.83 -0.29
CA LYS A 107 -8.20 -14.14 -0.91
C LYS A 107 -9.36 -13.76 0.01
N CYS A 108 -9.26 -14.04 1.31
CA CYS A 108 -10.26 -13.56 2.26
C CYS A 108 -10.34 -12.04 2.25
N VAL A 109 -9.21 -11.34 2.33
CA VAL A 109 -9.20 -9.86 2.30
C VAL A 109 -9.84 -9.34 1.01
N ALA A 110 -9.51 -9.93 -0.13
CA ALA A 110 -10.14 -9.57 -1.40
C ALA A 110 -11.66 -9.80 -1.40
N ARG A 111 -12.16 -10.85 -0.73
CA ARG A 111 -13.59 -11.11 -0.59
C ARG A 111 -14.27 -10.00 0.22
N GLU A 112 -13.71 -9.67 1.39
CA GLU A 112 -14.27 -8.64 2.28
C GLU A 112 -14.26 -7.24 1.62
N LEU A 113 -13.30 -7.00 0.72
CA LEU A 113 -13.21 -5.78 -0.09
C LEU A 113 -14.08 -5.79 -1.35
N GLY A 114 -14.79 -6.89 -1.64
CA GLY A 114 -15.57 -7.02 -2.87
C GLY A 114 -14.74 -7.16 -4.14
N PHE A 115 -13.44 -7.45 -4.04
CA PHE A 115 -12.52 -7.60 -5.17
C PHE A 115 -12.57 -8.96 -5.87
N LEU A 116 -13.43 -9.88 -5.42
CA LEU A 116 -13.59 -11.18 -6.05
C LEU A 116 -14.76 -11.18 -7.03
N LYS A 117 -14.56 -11.86 -8.15
CA LYS A 117 -15.64 -12.26 -9.05
C LYS A 117 -16.41 -13.45 -8.47
N ALA A 118 -17.54 -13.79 -9.09
CA ALA A 118 -18.36 -14.95 -8.72
C ALA A 118 -17.58 -16.29 -8.77
N ASP A 119 -16.60 -16.42 -9.67
CA ASP A 119 -15.72 -17.60 -9.76
C ASP A 119 -14.61 -17.61 -8.68
N GLY A 120 -14.57 -16.61 -7.81
CA GLY A 120 -13.58 -16.44 -6.76
C GLY A 120 -12.21 -15.94 -7.22
N SER A 121 -12.04 -15.60 -8.50
CA SER A 121 -10.85 -14.94 -9.02
C SER A 121 -10.86 -13.43 -8.72
N ILE A 122 -9.70 -12.77 -8.77
CA ILE A 122 -9.62 -11.32 -8.57
C ILE A 122 -10.20 -10.58 -9.79
N ASP A 123 -11.06 -9.60 -9.50
CA ASP A 123 -11.44 -8.58 -10.46
C ASP A 123 -10.35 -7.49 -10.53
N ASN A 124 -9.42 -7.70 -11.47
CA ASN A 124 -8.31 -6.76 -11.70
C ASN A 124 -8.80 -5.35 -12.06
N THR A 125 -9.91 -5.24 -12.78
CA THR A 125 -10.46 -3.97 -13.23
C THR A 125 -11.01 -3.22 -12.03
N LEU A 126 -11.77 -3.90 -11.18
CA LEU A 126 -12.33 -3.33 -9.97
C LEU A 126 -11.23 -2.80 -9.03
N VAL A 127 -10.22 -3.63 -8.73
CA VAL A 127 -9.10 -3.24 -7.86
C VAL A 127 -8.40 -1.96 -8.36
N ILE A 128 -8.07 -1.91 -9.66
CA ILE A 128 -7.40 -0.75 -10.26
C ILE A 128 -8.33 0.47 -10.25
N SER A 129 -9.62 0.30 -10.54
CA SER A 129 -10.58 1.40 -10.54
C SER A 129 -10.80 1.99 -9.15
N GLN A 130 -10.84 1.16 -8.10
CA GLN A 130 -11.02 1.62 -6.73
C GLN A 130 -9.80 2.39 -6.25
N TYR A 131 -8.59 1.90 -6.52
CA TYR A 131 -7.38 2.68 -6.27
C TYR A 131 -7.40 4.01 -7.01
N LYS A 132 -7.77 4.03 -8.30
CA LYS A 132 -7.88 5.27 -9.08
C LYS A 132 -8.88 6.26 -8.46
N ALA A 133 -10.04 5.78 -8.00
CA ALA A 133 -11.05 6.61 -7.35
C ALA A 133 -10.58 7.20 -6.02
N LEU A 134 -9.94 6.41 -5.17
CA LEU A 134 -9.36 6.88 -3.90
C LEU A 134 -8.28 7.94 -4.11
N ILE A 135 -7.48 7.76 -5.16
CA ILE A 135 -6.37 8.64 -5.50
C ILE A 135 -6.86 9.96 -6.11
N PHE A 136 -7.93 9.96 -6.90
CA PHE A 136 -8.51 11.19 -7.46
C PHE A 136 -9.17 12.11 -6.43
N GLY A 137 -9.50 11.60 -5.24
CA GLY A 137 -9.82 12.44 -4.10
C GLY A 137 -8.63 13.23 -3.57
N ASN A 138 -7.40 12.92 -4.01
CA ASN A 138 -6.17 13.51 -3.52
C ASN A 138 -5.47 14.38 -4.59
N PRO A 139 -5.30 15.70 -4.37
CA PRO A 139 -4.63 16.59 -5.32
C PRO A 139 -3.14 16.25 -5.54
N ALA A 140 -2.55 15.39 -4.70
CA ALA A 140 -1.19 14.89 -4.79
C ALA A 140 -0.87 14.02 -6.02
N CYS A 141 -1.89 13.42 -6.62
CA CYS A 141 -1.72 12.46 -7.70
C CYS A 141 -2.68 12.73 -8.84
N ASN A 142 -2.14 12.98 -10.03
CA ASN A 142 -2.96 13.18 -11.21
C ASN A 142 -3.17 11.88 -12.01
N ALA A 143 -4.11 11.93 -12.95
CA ALA A 143 -4.51 10.78 -13.76
C ALA A 143 -3.35 10.19 -14.57
N ALA A 144 -2.49 11.06 -15.12
CA ALA A 144 -1.38 10.65 -15.96
C ALA A 144 -0.31 9.90 -15.15
N GLN A 145 0.03 10.36 -13.94
CA GLN A 145 0.96 9.68 -13.04
C GLN A 145 0.45 8.29 -12.66
N TYR A 146 -0.84 8.21 -12.29
CA TYR A 146 -1.46 6.93 -11.95
C TYR A 146 -1.49 5.96 -13.14
N ASP A 147 -1.93 6.43 -14.31
CA ASP A 147 -2.04 5.59 -15.51
C ASP A 147 -0.67 5.13 -16.01
N TYR A 148 0.38 5.96 -15.89
CA TYR A 148 1.77 5.56 -16.09
C TYR A 148 2.18 4.42 -15.15
N ALA A 149 1.89 4.54 -13.85
CA ALA A 149 2.22 3.53 -12.85
C ALA A 149 1.51 2.19 -13.11
N VAL A 150 0.21 2.24 -13.46
CA VAL A 150 -0.56 1.05 -13.87
C VAL A 150 0.05 0.41 -15.12
N LYS A 151 0.47 1.20 -16.11
CA LYS A 151 1.13 0.71 -17.33
C LYS A 151 2.45 0.01 -17.00
N LYS A 152 3.29 0.63 -16.17
CA LYS A 152 4.61 0.12 -15.76
C LYS A 152 4.51 -1.17 -14.94
N CYS A 153 3.55 -1.24 -14.02
CA CYS A 153 3.36 -2.39 -13.12
C CYS A 153 2.46 -3.49 -13.71
N GLY A 154 1.77 -3.19 -14.81
CA GLY A 154 0.83 -4.06 -15.51
C GLY A 154 -0.51 -4.22 -14.79
N LYS A 155 -1.57 -4.53 -15.53
CA LYS A 155 -2.95 -4.60 -14.99
C LYS A 155 -3.31 -5.92 -14.32
N LYS A 156 -2.57 -7.00 -14.59
CA LYS A 156 -2.89 -8.34 -14.07
C LYS A 156 -2.35 -8.52 -12.65
N ILE A 157 -3.21 -8.93 -11.72
CA ILE A 157 -2.88 -9.38 -10.37
C ILE A 157 -2.96 -10.92 -10.37
N LYS A 158 -1.94 -11.57 -9.80
CA LYS A 158 -1.87 -13.03 -9.67
C LYS A 158 -1.76 -13.38 -8.18
N ASN A 159 -2.26 -14.55 -7.81
CA ASN A 159 -2.16 -15.10 -6.43
C ASN A 159 -2.66 -14.13 -5.34
N TYR A 160 -3.67 -13.32 -5.64
CA TYR A 160 -4.20 -12.32 -4.71
C TYR A 160 -3.15 -11.32 -4.19
N ALA A 161 -2.05 -11.11 -4.95
CA ALA A 161 -0.97 -10.20 -4.58
C ALA A 161 -1.27 -8.72 -4.97
N PHE A 162 -2.45 -8.21 -4.61
CA PHE A 162 -2.87 -6.84 -4.96
C PHE A 162 -2.14 -5.76 -4.14
N LEU A 163 -1.65 -6.08 -2.93
CA LEU A 163 -0.78 -5.18 -2.16
C LEU A 163 0.56 -4.94 -2.87
N LYS A 164 1.21 -6.00 -3.33
CA LYS A 164 2.42 -5.91 -4.17
C LYS A 164 2.17 -5.09 -5.44
N LYS A 165 0.99 -5.21 -6.06
CA LYS A 165 0.63 -4.39 -7.22
C LYS A 165 0.65 -2.90 -6.87
N ALA A 166 0.00 -2.54 -5.76
CA ALA A 166 -0.07 -1.16 -5.32
C ALA A 166 1.29 -0.61 -4.87
N ALA A 167 2.10 -1.39 -4.16
CA ALA A 167 3.48 -1.01 -3.83
C ALA A 167 4.34 -0.76 -5.09
N CYS A 168 4.18 -1.57 -6.14
CA CYS A 168 4.81 -1.29 -7.43
C CYS A 168 4.37 0.06 -8.01
N MET A 169 3.06 0.36 -7.94
CA MET A 169 2.53 1.62 -8.48
C MET A 169 3.07 2.82 -7.69
N ALA A 170 3.09 2.77 -6.36
CA ALA A 170 3.67 3.82 -5.52
C ALA A 170 5.13 4.10 -5.93
N ASN A 171 5.97 3.07 -5.98
CA ASN A 171 7.38 3.20 -6.40
C ASN A 171 7.54 3.73 -7.84
N ALA A 172 6.63 3.35 -8.74
CA ALA A 172 6.64 3.84 -10.12
C ALA A 172 6.34 5.34 -10.19
N THR A 173 5.52 5.87 -9.28
CA THR A 173 5.21 7.30 -9.20
C THR A 173 6.32 8.12 -8.55
N GLU A 174 7.03 7.59 -7.53
CA GLU A 174 8.20 8.27 -6.92
C GLU A 174 9.32 8.49 -7.94
N LYS A 175 9.63 7.48 -8.75
CA LYS A 175 10.69 7.58 -9.77
C LYS A 175 10.34 8.52 -10.92
N ASN A 176 9.05 8.77 -11.16
CA ASN A 176 8.61 9.68 -12.21
C ASN A 176 8.70 11.16 -11.77
N THR A 177 8.69 11.45 -10.45
CA THR A 177 8.97 12.79 -9.94
C THR A 177 10.45 13.21 -10.11
N ASP A 178 11.37 12.25 -10.15
CA ASP A 178 12.79 12.49 -10.46
C ASP A 178 13.01 12.72 -11.96
N ASP A 179 12.34 11.93 -12.83
CA ASP A 179 12.44 12.07 -14.29
C ASP A 179 11.74 13.35 -14.81
N LEU A 180 10.64 13.81 -14.17
CA LEU A 180 10.01 15.08 -14.55
C LEU A 180 10.86 16.31 -14.20
N HIS A 181 11.71 16.24 -13.16
CA HIS A 181 12.67 17.31 -12.87
C HIS A 181 13.72 17.46 -13.99
N GLN A 182 14.06 16.39 -14.72
CA GLN A 182 14.93 16.51 -15.90
C GLN A 182 14.21 17.11 -17.12
N LEU A 183 12.90 16.89 -17.26
CA LEU A 183 12.11 17.44 -18.38
C LEU A 183 11.80 18.93 -18.22
N VAL A 184 11.74 19.46 -17.00
CA VAL A 184 11.57 20.91 -16.74
C VAL A 184 12.89 21.68 -16.84
N LEU A 185 14.04 20.98 -16.84
CA LEU A 185 15.38 21.57 -16.96
C LEU A 185 16.01 21.43 -18.34
N MET A 186 15.31 20.90 -19.35
CA MET A 186 15.82 20.98 -20.72
C MET A 186 15.61 22.41 -21.25
N PRO A 187 16.67 23.20 -21.47
CA PRO A 187 16.53 24.46 -22.20
C PRO A 187 15.98 24.13 -23.58
N SER A 188 14.92 24.85 -23.96
CA SER A 188 14.39 24.88 -25.32
C SER A 188 15.51 25.23 -26.29
N SER A 189 16.05 24.25 -26.99
CA SER A 189 16.96 24.44 -28.13
C SER A 189 16.18 24.92 -29.35
N ASP A 190 15.51 26.07 -29.22
CA ASP A 190 14.93 26.80 -30.33
C ASP A 190 15.50 28.22 -30.28
N LYS A 191 16.63 28.38 -30.96
CA LYS A 191 17.05 29.57 -31.73
C LYS A 191 18.51 29.40 -32.13
N GLN A 192 18.74 29.08 -33.40
CA GLN A 192 19.50 29.95 -34.29
C GLN A 192 19.33 29.46 -35.73
N LEU A 193 18.64 30.30 -36.51
CA LEU A 193 18.80 30.40 -37.96
C LEU A 193 20.19 30.96 -38.27
#